data_AF-A0A4Y9QTX4-F1
#
_entry.id   AF-A0A4Y9QTX4-F1
#
_cell.length_a   1.000
_cell.length_b   1.000
_cell.length_c   1.000
_cell.angle_alpha   90.00
_cell.angle_beta   90.00
_cell.angle_gamma   90.00
#
_symmetry.space_group_name_H-M   'P 1'
#
loop_
_entity.id
_entity.type
_entity.pdbx_description
1 polymer ?
#
loop_
_entity_poly.entity_id
_entity_poly.type
_entity_poly.pdbx_seq_one_letter_code
_entity_poly.pdbx_strand_id
1 'polypeptide(L)'
;MDPHRDLYTVKKDDTLWKIAKAHNTTVEELKTLNGIKDARTLHEGQRIALHREAVGGFRVLLLDRDRNPIGELPYRLVACNKTYTGKTAKNGETRRIVTDSPFDMVHIWLQRNDGSWKMAASVLSGFGDKQTVLVSAHIVVNTRTAPHPATRAKQQPDTGERFEPKYKRPPLPGPNKEPGFVPKPTATPDGRPVTQVDGDHSNLLWFAEKYSGDRLSEKVWSEVASDLQCEVNAVKAISKVESRGEGFDPSTRLPIILYERHVFHRLSGKKFSAGHPDLSSESAYLSIRDSQGNIIVDRKAEYDAAKLHGTLAESNFYPAEQSVSYKRLKKAMQLDREAALKSCSWGMFQVMGFNYAACGYKTVSAFIEAIAASEVEQLKALRAFILGDKHLLKAIRTKDWLSFALAYNGPKQKGYDKKMEKEYHLLCKSN
;
A
#
# COMPACT_ATOMS: atom_id res chain seq x y z
N MET A 1 -30.65 10.78 19.39
CA MET A 1 -29.81 10.23 20.47
C MET A 1 -28.39 10.68 20.22
N ASP A 2 -27.67 11.03 21.28
CA ASP A 2 -26.34 11.65 21.20
C ASP A 2 -25.25 10.58 20.91
N PRO A 3 -24.60 10.60 19.74
CA PRO A 3 -23.57 9.61 19.36
C PRO A 3 -22.32 9.64 20.25
N HIS A 4 -22.20 10.62 21.15
CA HIS A 4 -21.13 10.68 22.15
C HIS A 4 -21.40 9.84 23.41
N ARG A 5 -22.62 9.34 23.62
CA ARG A 5 -22.98 8.53 24.80
C ARG A 5 -22.62 7.05 24.71
N ASP A 6 -22.31 6.55 23.52
CA ASP A 6 -22.23 5.10 23.28
C ASP A 6 -20.78 4.58 23.16
N LEU A 7 -19.78 5.47 23.27
CA LEU A 7 -18.35 5.14 23.31
C LEU A 7 -17.75 5.59 24.66
N TYR A 8 -17.09 4.67 25.36
CA TYR A 8 -16.42 4.91 26.63
C TYR A 8 -14.90 4.90 26.46
N THR A 9 -14.23 5.90 27.01
CA THR A 9 -12.76 5.92 27.13
C THR A 9 -12.37 5.32 28.47
N VAL A 10 -11.66 4.20 28.43
CA VAL A 10 -11.16 3.48 29.60
C VAL A 10 -10.27 4.38 30.44
N LYS A 11 -10.51 4.45 31.74
CA LYS A 11 -9.70 5.20 32.71
C LYS A 11 -8.77 4.26 33.48
N LYS A 12 -7.82 4.85 34.19
CA LYS A 12 -6.96 4.12 35.12
C LYS A 12 -7.81 3.29 36.11
N ASP A 13 -7.45 2.03 36.29
CA ASP A 13 -8.10 1.04 37.18
C ASP A 13 -9.52 0.60 36.79
N ASP A 14 -9.95 0.91 35.57
CA ASP A 14 -11.18 0.36 35.01
C ASP A 14 -11.03 -1.13 34.70
N THR A 15 -12.13 -1.87 34.89
CA THR A 15 -12.26 -3.25 34.43
C THR A 15 -13.53 -3.38 33.62
N LEU A 16 -13.58 -4.34 32.69
CA LEU A 16 -14.79 -4.59 31.90
C LEU A 16 -16.03 -4.79 32.77
N TRP A 17 -15.87 -5.39 33.95
CA TRP A 17 -16.97 -5.55 34.92
C TRP A 17 -17.45 -4.21 35.50
N LYS A 18 -16.53 -3.33 35.92
CA LYS A 18 -16.89 -1.99 36.43
C LYS A 18 -17.61 -1.17 35.37
N ILE A 19 -17.11 -1.21 34.13
CA ILE A 19 -17.69 -0.50 32.99
C ILE A 19 -19.08 -1.07 32.65
N ALA A 20 -19.19 -2.40 32.54
CA ALA A 20 -20.46 -3.07 32.25
C ALA A 20 -21.55 -2.70 33.26
N LYS A 21 -21.21 -2.73 34.56
CA LYS A 21 -22.13 -2.38 35.64
C LYS A 21 -22.53 -0.89 35.62
N ALA A 22 -21.58 0.01 35.32
CA ALA A 22 -21.85 1.44 35.28
C ALA A 22 -22.72 1.86 34.08
N HIS A 23 -22.66 1.11 32.98
CA HIS A 23 -23.31 1.44 31.72
C HIS A 23 -24.45 0.48 31.33
N ASN A 24 -24.95 -0.30 32.30
CA ASN A 24 -26.09 -1.21 32.12
C ASN A 24 -25.94 -2.14 30.90
N THR A 25 -24.76 -2.75 30.76
CA THR A 25 -24.42 -3.74 29.72
C THR A 25 -23.74 -4.94 30.38
N THR A 26 -23.36 -5.97 29.62
CA THR A 26 -22.69 -7.16 30.16
C THR A 26 -21.22 -7.24 29.73
N VAL A 27 -20.39 -7.90 30.54
CA VAL A 27 -18.95 -8.10 30.21
C VAL A 27 -18.80 -8.86 28.89
N GLU A 28 -19.65 -9.85 28.66
CA GLU A 28 -19.60 -10.67 27.43
C GLU A 28 -20.03 -9.86 26.19
N GLU A 29 -21.01 -8.98 26.35
CA GLU A 29 -21.43 -8.06 25.29
C GLU A 29 -20.34 -7.03 24.99
N LEU A 30 -19.70 -6.43 26.00
CA LEU A 30 -18.55 -5.55 25.79
C LEU A 30 -17.38 -6.27 25.10
N LYS A 31 -17.09 -7.52 25.48
CA LYS A 31 -16.03 -8.32 24.84
C LYS A 31 -16.35 -8.59 23.38
N THR A 32 -17.58 -9.00 23.10
CA THR A 32 -18.05 -9.30 21.74
C THR A 32 -18.04 -8.05 20.85
N LEU A 33 -18.64 -6.95 21.34
CA LEU A 33 -18.75 -5.67 20.61
C LEU A 33 -17.39 -5.05 20.26
N ASN A 34 -16.38 -5.26 21.10
CA ASN A 34 -15.07 -4.63 20.96
C ASN A 34 -13.95 -5.60 20.54
N GLY A 35 -14.27 -6.87 20.27
CA GLY A 35 -13.30 -7.89 19.91
C GLY A 35 -12.27 -8.20 21.01
N ILE A 36 -12.64 -8.01 22.28
CA ILE A 36 -11.74 -8.21 23.42
C ILE A 36 -11.79 -9.68 23.84
N LYS A 37 -10.69 -10.41 23.59
CA LYS A 37 -10.58 -11.84 23.92
C LYS A 37 -10.30 -12.09 25.40
N ASP A 38 -9.44 -11.27 26.02
CA ASP A 38 -9.10 -11.34 27.44
C ASP A 38 -9.36 -9.98 28.10
N ALA A 39 -10.08 -9.97 29.23
CA ALA A 39 -10.39 -8.76 29.98
C ALA A 39 -9.14 -8.02 30.50
N ARG A 40 -7.98 -8.70 30.58
CA ARG A 40 -6.69 -8.13 31.00
C ARG A 40 -6.02 -7.28 29.93
N THR A 41 -6.49 -7.30 28.68
CA THR A 41 -5.93 -6.50 27.59
C THR A 41 -6.56 -5.11 27.48
N LEU A 42 -7.30 -4.68 28.50
CA LEU A 42 -7.92 -3.36 28.55
C LEU A 42 -6.87 -2.33 28.99
N HIS A 43 -6.66 -1.29 28.18
CA HIS A 43 -5.65 -0.27 28.45
C HIS A 43 -6.29 1.10 28.75
N GLU A 44 -5.70 1.85 29.67
CA GLU A 44 -6.09 3.24 29.93
C GLU A 44 -6.01 4.07 28.63
N GLY A 45 -7.03 4.88 28.36
CA GLY A 45 -7.18 5.65 27.13
C GLY A 45 -7.80 4.89 25.96
N GLN A 46 -7.99 3.57 26.05
CA GLN A 46 -8.66 2.78 25.02
C GLN A 46 -10.13 3.17 24.90
N ARG A 47 -10.63 3.37 23.67
CA ARG A 47 -12.06 3.62 23.43
C ARG A 47 -12.78 2.31 23.12
N ILE A 48 -13.86 2.05 23.83
CA ILE A 48 -14.71 0.86 23.66
C ILE A 48 -16.18 1.27 23.49
N ALA A 49 -16.90 0.53 22.66
CA ALA A 49 -18.34 0.64 22.49
C ALA A 49 -19.10 0.00 23.64
N LEU A 50 -20.11 0.70 24.15
CA LEU A 50 -20.95 0.25 25.26
C LEU A 50 -22.21 -0.50 24.79
N HIS A 51 -22.74 -0.13 23.63
CA HIS A 51 -23.97 -0.66 23.04
C HIS A 51 -23.77 -0.98 21.56
N ARG A 52 -24.59 -1.88 21.00
CA ARG A 52 -24.50 -2.30 19.59
C ARG A 52 -24.74 -1.14 18.62
N GLU A 53 -25.53 -0.16 19.01
CA GLU A 53 -25.87 1.02 18.23
C GLU A 53 -24.68 1.98 18.04
N ALA A 54 -23.69 1.89 18.94
CA ALA A 54 -22.40 2.59 18.87
C ALA A 54 -21.44 2.01 17.82
N VAL A 55 -21.73 0.81 17.34
CA VAL A 55 -20.83 -0.01 16.55
C VAL A 55 -21.33 -0.06 15.11
N GLY A 56 -20.45 0.27 14.17
CA GLY A 56 -20.65 -0.09 12.77
C GLY A 56 -21.72 0.69 12.03
N GLY A 57 -22.07 1.89 12.50
CA GLY A 57 -22.83 2.83 11.68
C GLY A 57 -22.04 3.12 10.42
N PHE A 58 -22.60 2.84 9.26
CA PHE A 58 -21.88 2.99 8.00
C PHE A 58 -22.76 3.66 6.95
N ARG A 59 -22.22 4.71 6.34
CA ARG A 59 -22.81 5.34 5.15
C ARG A 59 -21.73 5.73 4.17
N VAL A 60 -22.12 5.86 2.91
CA VAL A 60 -21.23 6.26 1.82
C VAL A 60 -21.73 7.57 1.24
N LEU A 61 -20.82 8.52 1.02
CA LEU A 61 -21.05 9.72 0.23
C LEU A 61 -20.38 9.52 -1.14
N LEU A 62 -21.17 9.53 -2.20
CA LEU A 62 -20.70 9.41 -3.57
C LEU A 62 -20.59 10.79 -4.20
N LEU A 63 -19.36 11.14 -4.57
CA LEU A 63 -19.03 12.38 -5.22
C LEU A 63 -18.49 12.12 -6.62
N ASP A 64 -18.67 13.11 -7.46
CA ASP A 64 -18.14 13.18 -8.80
C ASP A 64 -16.70 13.73 -8.79
N ARG A 65 -16.03 13.83 -9.95
CA ARG A 65 -14.65 14.31 -10.04
C ARG A 65 -14.45 15.71 -9.44
N ASP A 66 -15.44 16.58 -9.58
CA ASP A 66 -15.42 17.97 -9.13
C ASP A 66 -15.97 18.11 -7.70
N ARG A 67 -16.19 16.97 -7.02
CA ARG A 67 -16.76 16.85 -5.67
C ARG A 67 -18.22 17.23 -5.56
N ASN A 68 -18.96 17.26 -6.68
CA ASN A 68 -20.40 17.40 -6.63
C ASN A 68 -21.03 16.06 -6.21
N PRO A 69 -22.11 16.06 -5.42
CA PRO A 69 -22.74 14.81 -5.05
C PRO A 69 -23.45 14.11 -6.20
N ILE A 70 -23.29 12.79 -6.29
CA ILE A 70 -23.95 11.96 -7.30
C ILE A 70 -25.25 11.41 -6.71
N GLY A 71 -26.36 12.08 -7.00
CA GLY A 71 -27.70 11.64 -6.61
C GLY A 71 -28.27 10.53 -7.51
N GLU A 72 -29.26 9.80 -6.97
CA GLU A 72 -30.04 8.77 -7.67
C GLU A 72 -29.24 7.58 -8.21
N LEU A 73 -28.00 7.40 -7.77
CA LEU A 73 -27.12 6.31 -8.21
C LEU A 73 -27.48 5.00 -7.47
N PRO A 74 -27.87 3.92 -8.18
CA PRO A 74 -28.17 2.66 -7.54
C PRO A 74 -26.93 2.01 -6.91
N TYR A 75 -27.07 1.55 -5.67
CA TYR A 75 -26.02 0.92 -4.90
C TYR A 75 -26.47 -0.40 -4.25
N ARG A 76 -25.50 -1.24 -3.90
CA ARG A 76 -25.63 -2.33 -2.92
C ARG A 76 -24.51 -2.24 -1.91
N LEU A 77 -24.85 -2.20 -0.63
CA LEU A 77 -23.90 -2.42 0.46
C LEU A 77 -24.05 -3.86 0.92
N VAL A 78 -22.98 -4.65 0.89
CA VAL A 78 -23.01 -6.04 1.37
C VAL A 78 -22.16 -6.11 2.63
N ALA A 79 -22.80 -6.47 3.74
CA ALA A 79 -22.17 -6.59 5.06
C ALA A 79 -22.96 -7.60 5.90
N CYS A 80 -22.30 -8.34 6.78
CA CYS A 80 -22.96 -9.24 7.75
C CYS A 80 -23.91 -10.27 7.10
N ASN A 81 -23.52 -10.84 5.94
CA ASN A 81 -24.34 -11.71 5.10
C ASN A 81 -25.70 -11.10 4.67
N LYS A 82 -25.85 -9.78 4.75
CA LYS A 82 -27.01 -9.01 4.31
C LYS A 82 -26.64 -8.11 3.15
N THR A 83 -27.58 -7.92 2.23
CA THR A 83 -27.43 -7.00 1.11
C THR A 83 -28.43 -5.85 1.28
N TYR A 84 -27.91 -4.63 1.33
CA TYR A 84 -28.67 -3.40 1.46
C TYR A 84 -28.67 -2.68 0.12
N THR A 85 -29.82 -2.61 -0.55
CA THR A 85 -29.95 -1.94 -1.84
C THR A 85 -30.64 -0.59 -1.70
N GLY A 86 -30.39 0.32 -2.64
CA GLY A 86 -31.02 1.63 -2.68
C GLY A 86 -30.47 2.50 -3.80
N LYS A 87 -30.88 3.77 -3.81
CA LYS A 87 -30.30 4.85 -4.62
C LYS A 87 -29.76 5.93 -3.70
N THR A 88 -28.67 6.59 -4.08
CA THR A 88 -28.16 7.72 -3.31
C THR A 88 -29.17 8.87 -3.27
N ALA A 89 -29.24 9.57 -2.14
CA ALA A 89 -30.02 10.79 -2.02
C ALA A 89 -29.40 11.91 -2.90
N LYS A 90 -30.12 13.02 -3.08
CA LYS A 90 -29.63 14.16 -3.90
C LYS A 90 -28.29 14.72 -3.44
N ASN A 91 -27.98 14.59 -2.15
CA ASN A 91 -26.70 14.98 -1.56
C ASN A 91 -25.61 13.89 -1.71
N GLY A 92 -25.83 12.87 -2.55
CA GLY A 92 -24.87 11.80 -2.84
C GLY A 92 -24.76 10.71 -1.77
N GLU A 93 -25.52 10.81 -0.68
CA GLU A 93 -25.39 9.87 0.44
C GLU A 93 -26.24 8.61 0.27
N THR A 94 -25.69 7.47 0.68
CA THR A 94 -26.46 6.24 0.88
C THR A 94 -27.23 6.28 2.19
N ARG A 95 -28.24 5.42 2.32
CA ARG A 95 -28.84 5.18 3.65
C ARG A 95 -27.77 4.69 4.64
N ARG A 96 -27.92 5.08 5.90
CA ARG A 96 -27.13 4.52 6.99
C ARG A 96 -27.50 3.04 7.18
N ILE A 97 -26.49 2.19 7.27
CA ILE A 97 -26.62 0.80 7.69
C ILE A 97 -25.90 0.60 9.01
N VAL A 98 -26.20 -0.50 9.70
CA VAL A 98 -25.54 -0.89 10.95
C VAL A 98 -24.94 -2.27 10.73
N THR A 99 -23.65 -2.43 10.98
CA THR A 99 -22.96 -3.73 10.94
C THR A 99 -22.97 -4.39 12.31
N ASP A 100 -22.67 -5.70 12.37
CA ASP A 100 -22.70 -6.47 13.61
C ASP A 100 -21.45 -6.23 14.47
N SER A 101 -20.34 -5.86 13.83
CA SER A 101 -19.02 -5.64 14.41
C SER A 101 -18.33 -4.45 13.72
N PRO A 102 -17.45 -3.70 14.41
CA PRO A 102 -16.66 -2.62 13.80
C PRO A 102 -15.55 -3.16 12.88
N PHE A 103 -15.35 -4.48 12.91
CA PHE A 103 -14.41 -5.19 12.06
C PHE A 103 -15.09 -5.83 10.84
N ASP A 104 -16.41 -5.64 10.68
CA ASP A 104 -17.12 -6.13 9.52
C ASP A 104 -16.69 -5.37 8.27
N MET A 105 -16.51 -6.12 7.19
CA MET A 105 -16.18 -5.55 5.90
C MET A 105 -17.46 -5.20 5.15
N VAL A 106 -17.57 -3.94 4.73
CA VAL A 106 -18.67 -3.45 3.89
C VAL A 106 -18.20 -3.38 2.45
N HIS A 107 -18.76 -4.23 1.60
CA HIS A 107 -18.54 -4.16 0.16
C HIS A 107 -19.53 -3.19 -0.48
N ILE A 108 -19.01 -2.17 -1.15
CA ILE A 108 -19.77 -1.12 -1.80
C ILE A 108 -19.84 -1.44 -3.30
N TRP A 109 -21.02 -1.77 -3.78
CA TRP A 109 -21.29 -2.02 -5.20
C TRP A 109 -22.12 -0.90 -5.78
N LEU A 110 -21.74 -0.44 -6.96
CA LEU A 110 -22.45 0.60 -7.71
C LEU A 110 -22.90 0.03 -9.04
N GLN A 111 -24.10 0.41 -9.46
CA GLN A 111 -24.60 0.02 -10.77
C GLN A 111 -24.03 0.94 -11.84
N ARG A 112 -23.48 0.35 -12.90
CA ARG A 112 -23.01 1.06 -14.10
C ARG A 112 -24.19 1.40 -15.00
N ASN A 113 -23.97 2.31 -15.95
CA ASN A 113 -25.01 2.75 -16.89
C ASN A 113 -25.55 1.63 -17.79
N ASP A 114 -24.73 0.59 -18.04
CA ASP A 114 -25.11 -0.62 -18.77
C ASP A 114 -25.95 -1.61 -17.92
N GLY A 115 -26.26 -1.25 -16.66
CA GLY A 115 -26.99 -2.09 -15.72
C GLY A 115 -26.14 -3.10 -14.95
N SER A 116 -24.86 -3.26 -15.32
CA SER A 116 -23.94 -4.18 -14.63
C SER A 116 -23.49 -3.63 -13.27
N TRP A 117 -23.13 -4.52 -12.35
CA TRP A 117 -22.68 -4.14 -11.01
C TRP A 117 -21.17 -4.17 -10.91
N LYS A 118 -20.56 -3.11 -10.37
CA LYS A 118 -19.13 -3.02 -10.09
C LYS A 118 -18.91 -2.83 -8.59
N MET A 119 -18.06 -3.64 -8.00
CA MET A 119 -17.57 -3.40 -6.64
C MET A 119 -16.62 -2.19 -6.68
N ALA A 120 -17.05 -1.08 -6.08
CA ALA A 120 -16.31 0.17 -6.08
C ALA A 120 -15.24 0.20 -4.97
N ALA A 121 -15.55 -0.35 -3.80
CA ALA A 121 -14.63 -0.41 -2.67
C ALA A 121 -15.06 -1.49 -1.66
N SER A 122 -14.12 -1.89 -0.80
CA SER A 122 -14.39 -2.68 0.41
C SER A 122 -13.78 -1.94 1.60
N VAL A 123 -14.57 -1.65 2.62
CA VAL A 123 -14.17 -0.79 3.73
C VAL A 123 -14.61 -1.40 5.05
N LEU A 124 -13.71 -1.42 6.04
CA LEU A 124 -14.07 -1.80 7.41
C LEU A 124 -15.07 -0.80 7.99
N SER A 125 -16.15 -1.28 8.60
CA SER A 125 -17.20 -0.44 9.17
C SER A 125 -16.69 0.50 10.27
N GLY A 126 -15.73 0.06 11.07
CA GLY A 126 -15.12 0.85 12.14
C GLY A 126 -16.06 1.11 13.32
N PHE A 127 -15.51 1.77 14.34
CA PHE A 127 -16.28 2.19 15.52
C PHE A 127 -17.04 3.49 15.22
N GLY A 128 -18.25 3.62 15.78
CA GLY A 128 -19.09 4.81 15.61
C GLY A 128 -19.85 4.85 14.28
N ASP A 129 -20.24 6.06 13.88
CA ASP A 129 -20.96 6.32 12.62
C ASP A 129 -19.98 6.76 11.53
N LYS A 130 -19.40 5.78 10.85
CA LYS A 130 -18.39 5.99 9.81
C LYS A 130 -19.05 6.40 8.50
N GLN A 131 -18.67 7.57 8.02
CA GLN A 131 -18.94 8.01 6.66
C GLN A 131 -17.72 7.76 5.76
N THR A 132 -17.92 6.99 4.70
CA THR A 132 -16.92 6.76 3.67
C THR A 132 -17.22 7.65 2.47
N VAL A 133 -16.25 8.41 1.98
CA VAL A 133 -16.42 9.22 0.77
C VAL A 133 -15.77 8.49 -0.41
N LEU A 134 -16.54 8.21 -1.46
CA LEU A 134 -16.00 7.74 -2.73
C LEU A 134 -16.13 8.83 -3.78
N VAL A 135 -15.02 9.16 -4.42
CA VAL A 135 -14.96 10.16 -5.48
C VAL A 135 -14.76 9.42 -6.80
N SER A 136 -15.72 9.53 -7.72
CA SER A 136 -15.61 8.90 -9.04
C SER A 136 -14.67 9.69 -9.94
N ALA A 137 -13.61 9.03 -10.43
CA ALA A 137 -12.68 9.63 -11.40
C ALA A 137 -13.30 9.80 -12.81
N HIS A 138 -14.38 9.06 -13.10
CA HIS A 138 -15.08 9.10 -14.38
C HIS A 138 -16.59 9.24 -14.14
N ILE A 139 -17.20 10.28 -14.70
CA ILE A 139 -18.65 10.45 -14.71
C ILE A 139 -19.12 10.21 -16.14
N VAL A 140 -20.09 9.32 -16.32
CA VAL A 140 -20.90 9.30 -17.54
C VAL A 140 -22.19 10.04 -17.20
N VAL A 141 -22.31 11.28 -17.64
CA VAL A 141 -23.56 12.04 -17.55
C VAL A 141 -24.36 11.74 -18.82
N ASN A 142 -25.47 11.02 -18.69
CA ASN A 142 -26.44 10.94 -19.78
C ASN A 142 -27.22 12.26 -19.83
N THR A 143 -26.67 13.26 -20.49
CA THR A 143 -27.46 14.44 -20.84
C THR A 143 -28.17 14.17 -22.17
N ARG A 144 -29.44 14.59 -22.28
CA ARG A 144 -30.03 14.81 -23.61
C ARG A 144 -29.61 16.20 -24.03
N THR A 145 -28.79 16.30 -25.07
CA THR A 145 -28.54 17.57 -25.72
C THR A 145 -29.85 18.03 -26.38
N ALA A 146 -30.34 19.21 -26.02
CA ALA A 146 -31.33 19.88 -26.83
C ALA A 146 -30.63 20.35 -28.12
N PRO A 147 -31.30 20.33 -29.28
CA PRO A 147 -30.75 20.95 -30.48
C PRO A 147 -30.38 22.40 -30.16
N HIS A 148 -29.19 22.80 -30.62
CA HIS A 148 -28.71 24.17 -30.47
C HIS A 148 -29.80 25.12 -30.99
N PRO A 149 -30.19 26.18 -30.26
CA PRO A 149 -31.14 27.15 -30.81
C PRO A 149 -30.60 27.65 -32.14
N ALA A 150 -31.43 27.61 -33.18
CA ALA A 150 -31.08 28.04 -34.51
C ALA A 150 -30.95 29.57 -34.54
N THR A 151 -29.86 30.09 -33.99
CA THR A 151 -29.53 31.50 -34.11
C THR A 151 -29.11 31.75 -35.55
N ARG A 152 -29.83 32.64 -36.23
CA ARG A 152 -29.48 33.11 -37.59
C ARG A 152 -28.00 33.50 -37.62
N ALA A 153 -27.25 32.97 -38.57
CA ALA A 153 -25.87 33.35 -38.83
C ALA A 153 -25.79 34.84 -39.16
N LYS A 154 -25.58 35.68 -38.15
CA LYS A 154 -25.05 37.05 -38.23
C LYS A 154 -24.74 37.51 -36.81
N GLN A 155 -23.53 38.05 -36.64
CA GLN A 155 -22.87 38.47 -35.41
C GLN A 155 -22.15 37.36 -34.64
N GLN A 156 -21.10 36.81 -35.28
CA GLN A 156 -19.91 36.42 -34.52
C GLN A 156 -19.32 37.71 -33.93
N PRO A 157 -19.00 37.79 -32.63
CA PRO A 157 -18.31 38.95 -32.07
C PRO A 157 -16.94 39.09 -32.73
N ASP A 158 -16.56 40.32 -33.05
CA ASP A 158 -15.29 40.66 -33.68
C ASP A 158 -14.11 40.13 -32.83
N THR A 159 -13.33 39.22 -33.41
CA THR A 159 -12.12 38.67 -32.78
C THR A 159 -10.95 39.66 -32.71
N GLY A 160 -11.14 40.90 -33.18
CA GLY A 160 -10.13 41.96 -33.24
C GLY A 160 -9.96 42.82 -31.98
N GLU A 161 -10.91 42.83 -31.03
CA GLU A 161 -10.77 43.66 -29.82
C GLU A 161 -9.87 42.98 -28.77
N ARG A 162 -8.58 43.34 -28.80
CA ARG A 162 -7.65 43.04 -27.70
C ARG A 162 -7.98 43.94 -26.51
N PHE A 163 -8.55 43.36 -25.47
CA PHE A 163 -8.60 44.02 -24.16
C PHE A 163 -7.18 44.06 -23.57
N GLU A 164 -6.63 45.26 -23.36
CA GLU A 164 -5.43 45.40 -22.55
C GLU A 164 -5.72 44.96 -21.11
N PRO A 165 -4.92 44.05 -20.52
CA PRO A 165 -5.12 43.63 -19.15
C PRO A 165 -4.93 44.83 -18.21
N LYS A 166 -5.90 45.04 -17.30
CA LYS A 166 -5.92 46.12 -16.29
C LYS A 166 -4.72 46.17 -15.33
N TYR A 167 -3.76 45.26 -15.46
CA TYR A 167 -2.59 45.19 -14.59
C TYR A 167 -1.31 45.14 -15.44
N LYS A 168 -0.43 46.13 -15.25
CA LYS A 168 0.93 46.12 -15.79
C LYS A 168 1.70 44.97 -15.14
N ARG A 169 2.23 44.04 -15.96
CA ARG A 169 3.11 42.97 -15.48
C ARG A 169 4.33 43.59 -14.77
N PRO A 170 4.75 43.07 -13.60
CA PRO A 170 5.98 43.51 -12.98
C PRO A 170 7.17 43.23 -13.92
N PRO A 171 8.22 44.08 -13.92
CA PRO A 171 9.39 43.84 -14.75
C PRO A 171 10.11 42.55 -14.33
N LEU A 172 10.50 41.76 -15.32
CA LEU A 172 11.30 40.55 -15.13
C LEU A 172 12.73 40.94 -14.67
N PRO A 173 13.34 40.20 -13.73
CA PRO A 173 14.74 40.42 -13.35
C PRO A 173 15.68 40.19 -14.53
N GLY A 174 16.73 41.03 -14.62
CA GLY A 174 17.72 41.01 -15.69
C GLY A 174 18.61 39.76 -15.73
N PRO A 175 19.45 39.64 -16.77
CA PRO A 175 20.06 38.38 -17.16
C PRO A 175 21.33 38.12 -16.35
N ASN A 176 21.22 37.53 -15.15
CA ASN A 176 22.30 36.73 -14.58
C ASN A 176 21.85 35.89 -13.36
N LYS A 177 22.01 34.56 -13.50
CA LYS A 177 22.01 33.47 -12.50
C LYS A 177 20.70 33.12 -11.76
N GLU A 178 20.09 32.02 -12.20
CA GLU A 178 19.86 30.79 -11.42
C GLU A 178 19.92 29.58 -12.38
N PRO A 179 20.39 28.39 -12.00
CA PRO A 179 20.20 27.16 -12.79
C PRO A 179 18.73 26.74 -12.66
N GLY A 180 17.86 27.51 -13.32
CA GLY A 180 16.44 27.25 -13.40
C GLY A 180 16.20 25.93 -14.14
N PHE A 181 15.32 25.13 -13.55
CA PHE A 181 14.72 23.95 -14.15
C PHE A 181 14.38 24.19 -15.63
N VAL A 182 15.04 23.46 -16.53
CA VAL A 182 14.64 23.42 -17.94
C VAL A 182 13.41 22.50 -18.00
N PRO A 183 12.20 23.02 -18.26
CA PRO A 183 11.03 22.16 -18.35
C PRO A 183 11.18 21.24 -19.55
N LYS A 184 11.07 19.93 -19.31
CA LYS A 184 10.83 18.98 -20.40
C LYS A 184 9.45 19.29 -21.01
N PRO A 185 9.25 19.12 -22.32
CA PRO A 185 7.96 19.37 -22.95
C PRO A 185 6.86 18.52 -22.31
N THR A 186 5.91 19.16 -21.65
CA THR A 186 4.77 18.54 -20.96
C THR A 186 3.55 18.48 -21.89
N ALA A 187 3.76 18.20 -23.17
CA ALA A 187 2.69 18.10 -24.15
C ALA A 187 2.83 16.84 -25.01
N THR A 188 1.70 16.22 -25.36
CA THR A 188 1.66 15.21 -26.43
C THR A 188 1.96 15.87 -27.79
N PRO A 189 2.28 15.10 -28.86
CA PRO A 189 2.48 15.65 -30.21
C PRO A 189 1.33 16.55 -30.71
N ASP A 190 0.15 16.44 -30.11
CA ASP A 190 -1.05 17.20 -30.44
C ASP A 190 -1.25 18.46 -29.57
N GLY A 191 -0.24 18.86 -28.80
CA GLY A 191 -0.20 20.14 -28.08
C GLY A 191 -1.06 20.23 -26.82
N ARG A 192 -1.54 19.11 -26.27
CA ARG A 192 -2.34 19.11 -25.02
C ARG A 192 -1.45 19.05 -23.78
N PRO A 193 -1.75 19.83 -22.72
CA PRO A 193 -0.98 19.79 -21.48
C PRO A 193 -1.17 18.45 -20.76
N VAL A 194 -0.07 17.80 -20.42
CA VAL A 194 -0.06 16.60 -19.59
C VAL A 194 -0.03 17.03 -18.12
N THR A 195 -1.16 16.87 -17.44
CA THR A 195 -1.26 17.11 -15.99
C THR A 195 -0.98 15.80 -15.25
N GLN A 196 0.12 15.72 -14.51
CA GLN A 196 0.28 14.68 -13.48
C GLN A 196 -0.53 15.10 -12.26
N VAL A 197 -1.55 14.30 -11.92
CA VAL A 197 -2.42 14.53 -10.76
C VAL A 197 -1.92 13.65 -9.61
N ASP A 198 -1.51 14.29 -8.52
CA ASP A 198 -1.29 13.61 -7.24
C ASP A 198 -2.61 13.01 -6.74
N GLY A 199 -2.68 11.68 -6.59
CA GLY A 199 -3.78 11.02 -5.88
C GLY A 199 -4.34 9.75 -6.51
N ASP A 200 -4.04 9.43 -7.78
CA ASP A 200 -4.38 8.12 -8.33
C ASP A 200 -3.33 7.07 -7.96
N HIS A 201 -3.38 6.66 -6.69
CA HIS A 201 -2.44 5.67 -6.17
C HIS A 201 -2.80 4.23 -6.58
N SER A 202 -3.97 4.00 -7.18
CA SER A 202 -4.41 2.68 -7.63
C SER A 202 -3.66 2.26 -8.89
N ASN A 203 -3.51 3.17 -9.86
CA ASN A 203 -2.71 2.96 -11.07
C ASN A 203 -1.19 2.90 -10.81
N LEU A 204 -0.72 3.39 -9.65
CA LEU A 204 0.70 3.24 -9.28
C LEU A 204 1.04 1.79 -8.96
N LEU A 205 0.11 1.04 -8.36
CA LEU A 205 0.28 -0.38 -8.06
C LEU A 205 -0.45 -1.25 -9.07
N TRP A 206 -0.33 -0.92 -10.35
CA TRP A 206 -0.89 -1.67 -11.49
C TRP A 206 -0.62 -3.20 -11.46
N PHE A 207 0.44 -3.64 -10.78
CA PHE A 207 0.75 -5.07 -10.60
C PHE A 207 -0.09 -5.75 -9.50
N ALA A 208 -0.79 -5.00 -8.66
CA ALA A 208 -1.63 -5.54 -7.58
C ALA A 208 -2.75 -6.44 -8.10
N GLU A 209 -3.19 -6.22 -9.35
CA GLU A 209 -4.23 -7.01 -10.00
C GLU A 209 -3.71 -8.34 -10.58
N LYS A 210 -2.39 -8.57 -10.57
CA LYS A 210 -1.77 -9.76 -11.16
C LYS A 210 -1.85 -11.00 -10.28
N TYR A 211 -2.22 -10.84 -9.02
CA TYR A 211 -2.26 -11.93 -8.05
C TYR A 211 -3.20 -13.06 -8.48
N SER A 212 -2.61 -14.20 -8.82
CA SER A 212 -3.29 -15.44 -9.21
C SER A 212 -3.53 -16.39 -8.02
N GLY A 213 -2.67 -16.31 -6.99
CA GLY A 213 -2.81 -17.08 -5.75
C GLY A 213 -2.15 -18.46 -5.76
N ASP A 214 -1.43 -18.83 -6.81
CA ASP A 214 -0.72 -20.11 -6.86
C ASP A 214 0.32 -20.21 -5.73
N ARG A 215 0.23 -21.29 -4.95
CA ARG A 215 1.15 -21.59 -3.85
C ARG A 215 2.25 -22.55 -4.30
N LEU A 216 3.39 -22.49 -3.63
CA LEU A 216 4.49 -23.41 -3.87
C LEU A 216 4.12 -24.84 -3.43
N SER A 217 4.13 -25.77 -4.39
CA SER A 217 4.07 -27.21 -4.11
C SER A 217 5.47 -27.79 -3.95
N GLU A 218 5.58 -28.92 -3.25
CA GLU A 218 6.85 -29.66 -3.12
C GLU A 218 7.46 -30.05 -4.47
N LYS A 219 6.62 -30.23 -5.50
CA LYS A 219 7.07 -30.48 -6.86
C LYS A 219 7.87 -29.29 -7.41
N VAL A 220 7.36 -28.06 -7.29
CA VAL A 220 8.03 -26.85 -7.80
C VAL A 220 9.35 -26.61 -7.06
N TRP A 221 9.37 -26.84 -5.74
CA TRP A 221 10.60 -26.79 -4.96
C TRP A 221 11.66 -27.78 -5.48
N SER A 222 11.23 -29.01 -5.77
CA SER A 222 12.11 -30.07 -6.27
C SER A 222 12.64 -29.79 -7.68
N GLU A 223 11.79 -29.26 -8.56
CA GLU A 223 12.19 -28.83 -9.91
C GLU A 223 13.27 -27.74 -9.86
N VAL A 224 13.06 -26.68 -9.06
CA VAL A 224 14.05 -25.61 -8.92
C VAL A 224 15.35 -26.10 -8.29
N ALA A 225 15.28 -26.94 -7.25
CA ALA A 225 16.47 -27.51 -6.64
C ALA A 225 17.26 -28.39 -7.62
N SER A 226 16.56 -29.15 -8.46
CA SER A 226 17.16 -29.95 -9.53
C SER A 226 17.90 -29.07 -10.54
N ASP A 227 17.27 -28.00 -11.00
CA ASP A 227 17.87 -27.04 -11.93
C ASP A 227 19.12 -26.36 -11.35
N LEU A 228 19.07 -26.02 -10.06
CA LEU A 228 20.20 -25.44 -9.34
C LEU A 228 21.26 -26.50 -8.98
N GLN A 229 20.95 -27.80 -9.10
CA GLN A 229 21.76 -28.92 -8.65
C GLN A 229 22.14 -28.82 -7.16
N CYS A 230 21.19 -28.39 -6.33
CA CYS A 230 21.37 -28.26 -4.88
C CYS A 230 20.24 -28.97 -4.13
N GLU A 231 20.33 -29.01 -2.80
CA GLU A 231 19.27 -29.57 -1.97
C GLU A 231 18.07 -28.63 -1.88
N VAL A 232 16.86 -29.19 -1.87
CA VAL A 232 15.61 -28.44 -1.69
C VAL A 232 15.62 -27.61 -0.41
N ASN A 233 16.13 -28.18 0.68
CA ASN A 233 16.21 -27.49 1.97
C ASN A 233 17.17 -26.29 1.94
N ALA A 234 18.17 -26.29 1.06
CA ALA A 234 19.04 -25.12 0.90
C ALA A 234 18.28 -23.95 0.27
N VAL A 235 17.43 -24.20 -0.73
CA VAL A 235 16.58 -23.16 -1.33
C VAL A 235 15.51 -22.68 -0.35
N LYS A 236 14.87 -23.60 0.40
CA LYS A 236 13.89 -23.26 1.45
C LYS A 236 14.52 -22.47 2.61
N ALA A 237 15.80 -22.69 2.93
CA ALA A 237 16.48 -21.91 3.97
C ALA A 237 16.56 -20.42 3.60
N ILE A 238 16.76 -20.09 2.32
CA ILE A 238 16.75 -18.70 1.84
C ILE A 238 15.41 -18.04 2.13
N SER A 239 14.28 -18.68 1.76
CA SER A 239 12.96 -18.08 2.01
C SER A 239 12.68 -17.83 3.50
N LYS A 240 13.12 -18.75 4.37
CA LYS A 240 12.96 -18.62 5.82
C LYS A 240 13.74 -17.45 6.40
N VAL A 241 14.94 -17.19 5.91
CA VAL A 241 15.76 -16.06 6.37
C VAL A 241 15.23 -14.72 5.85
N GLU A 242 14.85 -14.65 4.57
CA GLU A 242 14.50 -13.38 3.92
C GLU A 242 13.11 -12.87 4.29
N SER A 243 12.12 -13.76 4.40
CA SER A 243 10.71 -13.37 4.59
C SER A 243 9.96 -14.24 5.59
N ARG A 244 10.65 -15.14 6.31
CA ARG A 244 10.03 -16.23 7.10
C ARG A 244 9.22 -17.23 6.24
N GLY A 245 9.41 -17.18 4.92
CA GLY A 245 8.75 -18.04 3.94
C GLY A 245 7.43 -17.48 3.41
N GLU A 246 7.12 -16.20 3.65
CA GLU A 246 5.90 -15.56 3.16
C GLU A 246 6.19 -14.75 1.89
N GLY A 247 5.50 -15.02 0.79
CA GLY A 247 5.65 -14.24 -0.45
C GLY A 247 4.76 -13.00 -0.54
N PHE A 248 3.64 -13.01 0.19
CA PHE A 248 2.58 -12.03 0.10
C PHE A 248 2.08 -11.64 1.49
N ASP A 249 1.71 -10.37 1.65
CA ASP A 249 1.03 -9.92 2.84
C ASP A 249 -0.39 -10.50 2.89
N PRO A 250 -0.78 -11.23 3.94
CA PRO A 250 -2.09 -11.92 3.99
C PRO A 250 -3.29 -10.97 3.92
N SER A 251 -3.12 -9.72 4.34
CA SER A 251 -4.20 -8.73 4.41
C SER A 251 -4.44 -8.02 3.08
N THR A 252 -3.37 -7.74 2.34
CA THR A 252 -3.42 -6.96 1.09
C THR A 252 -3.24 -7.81 -0.16
N ARG A 253 -2.72 -9.04 -0.04
CA ARG A 253 -2.30 -9.91 -1.16
C ARG A 253 -1.26 -9.26 -2.07
N LEU A 254 -0.59 -8.22 -1.59
CA LEU A 254 0.55 -7.61 -2.28
C LEU A 254 1.83 -8.37 -1.90
N PRO A 255 2.83 -8.44 -2.80
CA PRO A 255 4.13 -9.00 -2.45
C PRO A 255 4.71 -8.33 -1.22
N ILE A 256 5.42 -9.10 -0.40
CA ILE A 256 6.21 -8.52 0.69
C ILE A 256 7.33 -7.68 0.07
N ILE A 257 7.47 -6.43 0.49
CA ILE A 257 8.52 -5.52 0.02
C ILE A 257 9.26 -4.85 1.17
N LEU A 258 10.51 -4.47 0.89
CA LEU A 258 11.25 -3.50 1.66
C LEU A 258 11.73 -2.40 0.71
N TYR A 259 11.36 -1.15 0.99
CA TYR A 259 11.81 0.00 0.22
C TYR A 259 13.17 0.48 0.77
N GLU A 260 14.17 0.61 -0.11
CA GLU A 260 15.52 1.02 0.26
C GLU A 260 15.85 2.43 -0.20
N ARG A 261 15.69 3.43 0.70
CA ARG A 261 15.93 4.85 0.37
C ARG A 261 17.34 5.15 -0.13
N HIS A 262 18.32 4.37 0.32
CA HIS A 262 19.72 4.53 -0.07
C HIS A 262 20.00 3.98 -1.47
N VAL A 263 19.25 2.96 -1.88
CA VAL A 263 19.27 2.47 -3.26
C VAL A 263 18.55 3.48 -4.15
N PHE A 264 17.40 4.02 -3.72
CA PHE A 264 16.70 5.07 -4.47
C PHE A 264 17.57 6.33 -4.64
N HIS A 265 18.26 6.76 -3.58
CA HIS A 265 19.24 7.85 -3.62
C HIS A 265 20.30 7.62 -4.70
N ARG A 266 20.90 6.42 -4.74
CA ARG A 266 21.91 6.09 -5.75
C ARG A 266 21.32 6.05 -7.16
N LEU A 267 20.20 5.37 -7.35
CA LEU A 267 19.60 5.16 -8.68
C LEU A 267 18.97 6.43 -9.27
N SER A 268 18.46 7.33 -8.44
CA SER A 268 17.94 8.63 -8.87
C SER A 268 19.05 9.67 -9.11
N GLY A 269 20.32 9.32 -8.88
CA GLY A 269 21.44 10.25 -9.01
C GLY A 269 21.42 11.36 -7.95
N LYS A 270 20.96 11.03 -6.73
CA LYS A 270 20.90 11.92 -5.55
C LYS A 270 19.91 13.08 -5.63
N LYS A 271 19.15 13.21 -6.72
CA LYS A 271 18.27 14.34 -7.04
C LYS A 271 17.27 14.70 -5.94
N PHE A 272 16.76 13.71 -5.21
CA PHE A 272 15.65 13.91 -4.27
C PHE A 272 16.09 14.02 -2.80
N SER A 273 17.39 14.00 -2.52
CA SER A 273 17.88 13.88 -1.13
C SER A 273 17.61 15.11 -0.27
N ALA A 274 17.63 16.29 -0.89
CA ALA A 274 17.35 17.54 -0.19
C ALA A 274 15.85 17.76 0.06
N GLY A 275 15.00 17.37 -0.90
CA GLY A 275 13.54 17.59 -0.82
C GLY A 275 12.74 16.45 -0.18
N HIS A 276 13.27 15.22 -0.21
CA HIS A 276 12.60 14.01 0.27
C HIS A 276 13.57 13.08 1.03
N PRO A 277 14.17 13.54 2.14
CA PRO A 277 15.16 12.75 2.90
C PRO A 277 14.59 11.45 3.50
N ASP A 278 13.27 11.38 3.67
CA ASP A 278 12.54 10.18 4.06
C ASP A 278 12.53 9.11 2.95
N LEU A 279 12.57 9.51 1.68
CA LEU A 279 12.55 8.61 0.52
C LEU A 279 13.92 8.43 -0.16
N SER A 280 14.81 9.41 -0.03
CA SER A 280 16.13 9.46 -0.67
C SER A 280 17.18 9.96 0.33
N SER A 281 18.05 9.08 0.80
CA SER A 281 19.17 9.45 1.67
C SER A 281 20.36 8.53 1.42
N GLU A 282 21.57 8.99 1.63
CA GLU A 282 22.77 8.14 1.53
C GLU A 282 22.75 6.97 2.53
N SER A 283 22.12 7.19 3.68
CA SER A 283 21.99 6.20 4.75
C SER A 283 20.76 5.33 4.58
N ALA A 284 20.88 4.04 4.90
CA ALA A 284 19.73 3.15 5.05
C ALA A 284 18.80 3.60 6.20
N TYR A 285 17.62 2.99 6.28
CA TYR A 285 16.77 3.17 7.46
C TYR A 285 17.40 2.49 8.68
N LEU A 286 16.99 2.89 9.87
CA LEU A 286 17.47 2.38 11.13
C LEU A 286 16.65 1.15 11.55
N SER A 287 17.36 0.13 12.03
CA SER A 287 16.77 -0.99 12.76
C SER A 287 16.55 -0.62 14.22
N ILE A 288 15.41 -1.02 14.78
CA ILE A 288 15.12 -0.96 16.22
C ILE A 288 15.89 -2.02 17.03
N ARG A 289 16.60 -2.92 16.35
CA ARG A 289 17.42 -3.98 16.95
C ARG A 289 18.88 -3.83 16.58
N ASP A 290 19.76 -4.24 17.50
CA ASP A 290 21.20 -4.36 17.27
C ASP A 290 21.54 -5.60 16.42
N SER A 291 22.84 -5.84 16.20
CA SER A 291 23.34 -7.01 15.44
C SER A 291 23.07 -8.35 16.11
N GLN A 292 22.84 -8.37 17.42
CA GLN A 292 22.55 -9.54 18.24
C GLN A 292 21.04 -9.79 18.33
N GLY A 293 20.21 -8.87 17.83
CA GLY A 293 18.76 -8.94 17.84
C GLY A 293 18.10 -8.30 19.06
N ASN A 294 18.86 -7.69 19.97
CA ASN A 294 18.32 -7.01 21.14
C ASN A 294 17.69 -5.67 20.75
N ILE A 295 16.64 -5.27 21.45
CA ILE A 295 15.95 -4.01 21.19
C ILE A 295 16.83 -2.85 21.69
N ILE A 296 17.06 -1.87 20.81
CA ILE A 296 17.67 -0.60 21.16
C ILE A 296 16.55 0.30 21.67
N VAL A 297 16.52 0.54 22.98
CA VAL A 297 15.39 1.17 23.69
C VAL A 297 15.01 2.52 23.09
N ASP A 298 15.98 3.41 22.87
CA ASP A 298 15.74 4.76 22.35
C ASP A 298 15.12 4.72 20.95
N ARG A 299 15.66 3.87 20.07
CA ARG A 299 15.12 3.66 18.73
C ARG A 299 13.71 3.08 18.75
N LYS A 300 13.42 2.20 19.71
CA LYS A 300 12.08 1.62 19.86
C LYS A 300 11.08 2.67 20.32
N ALA A 301 11.46 3.55 21.23
CA ALA A 301 10.62 4.65 21.68
C ALA A 301 10.28 5.62 20.52
N GLU A 302 11.28 6.01 19.72
CA GLU A 302 11.06 6.85 18.53
C GLU A 302 10.18 6.15 17.48
N TYR A 303 10.42 4.86 17.24
CA TYR A 303 9.59 4.05 16.35
C TYR A 303 8.13 4.02 16.80
N ASP A 304 7.89 3.76 18.09
CA ASP A 304 6.55 3.65 18.65
C ASP A 304 5.81 4.98 18.62
N ALA A 305 6.51 6.08 18.88
CA ALA A 305 5.96 7.43 18.73
C ALA A 305 5.55 7.69 17.27
N ALA A 306 6.43 7.42 16.29
CA ALA A 306 6.11 7.60 14.87
C ALA A 306 4.94 6.71 14.43
N LYS A 307 4.85 5.49 14.96
CA LYS A 307 3.73 4.58 14.72
C LYS A 307 2.42 5.10 15.30
N LEU A 308 2.43 5.57 16.56
CA LEU A 308 1.26 6.12 17.24
C LEU A 308 0.70 7.34 16.51
N HIS A 309 1.58 8.21 15.99
CA HIS A 309 1.20 9.41 15.25
C HIS A 309 0.92 9.16 13.77
N GLY A 310 1.09 7.94 13.27
CA GLY A 310 0.85 7.59 11.87
C GLY A 310 1.89 8.15 10.88
N THR A 311 3.04 8.62 11.38
CA THR A 311 4.15 9.25 10.61
C THR A 311 5.31 8.28 10.36
N LEU A 312 5.08 6.97 10.52
CA LEU A 312 6.13 5.96 10.39
C LEU A 312 6.74 5.92 8.97
N ALA A 313 5.96 6.28 7.94
CA ALA A 313 6.45 6.34 6.55
C ALA A 313 7.50 7.44 6.34
N GLU A 314 7.37 8.55 7.05
CA GLU A 314 8.27 9.69 7.03
C GLU A 314 9.46 9.53 8.01
N SER A 315 9.38 8.51 8.88
CA SER A 315 10.41 8.25 9.89
C SER A 315 11.71 7.67 9.32
N ASN A 316 12.75 7.66 10.13
CA ASN A 316 14.05 7.07 9.80
C ASN A 316 14.13 5.55 9.99
N PHE A 317 13.04 4.85 10.33
CA PHE A 317 13.07 3.44 10.68
C PHE A 317 12.55 2.52 9.58
N TYR A 318 13.05 1.28 9.55
CA TYR A 318 12.42 0.22 8.78
C TYR A 318 11.07 -0.16 9.42
N PRO A 319 9.98 -0.24 8.65
CA PRO A 319 8.68 -0.59 9.19
C PRO A 319 8.55 -2.10 9.35
N ALA A 320 7.78 -2.54 10.34
CA ALA A 320 7.30 -3.91 10.40
C ALA A 320 6.10 -4.13 9.45
N GLU A 321 5.35 -3.07 9.15
CA GLU A 321 4.10 -3.12 8.40
C GLU A 321 4.32 -2.87 6.90
N GLN A 322 3.81 -3.78 6.07
CA GLN A 322 3.90 -3.67 4.60
C GLN A 322 3.24 -2.41 4.05
N SER A 323 2.15 -1.95 4.67
CA SER A 323 1.46 -0.72 4.28
C SER A 323 2.36 0.51 4.28
N VAL A 324 3.38 0.55 5.15
CA VAL A 324 4.34 1.67 5.24
C VAL A 324 5.36 1.61 4.10
N SER A 325 5.90 0.43 3.79
CA SER A 325 6.78 0.22 2.64
C SER A 325 6.07 0.60 1.33
N TYR A 326 4.80 0.19 1.16
CA TYR A 326 4.00 0.57 0.00
C TYR A 326 3.66 2.06 -0.06
N LYS A 327 3.46 2.74 1.08
CA LYS A 327 3.33 4.20 1.11
C LYS A 327 4.60 4.88 0.59
N ARG A 328 5.78 4.44 1.06
CA ARG A 328 7.08 4.97 0.60
C ARG A 328 7.29 4.73 -0.89
N LEU A 329 7.08 3.50 -1.36
CA LEU A 329 7.18 3.15 -2.77
C LEU A 329 6.26 4.03 -3.63
N LYS A 330 4.99 4.19 -3.26
CA LYS A 330 4.05 5.02 -4.03
C LYS A 330 4.52 6.47 -4.14
N LYS A 331 5.00 7.08 -3.05
CA LYS A 331 5.56 8.43 -3.09
C LYS A 331 6.82 8.49 -3.96
N ALA A 332 7.72 7.53 -3.81
CA ALA A 332 8.95 7.48 -4.61
C ALA A 332 8.66 7.29 -6.12
N MET A 333 7.63 6.53 -6.48
CA MET A 333 7.22 6.33 -7.87
C MET A 333 6.71 7.60 -8.55
N GLN A 334 6.23 8.57 -7.78
CA GLN A 334 5.82 9.88 -8.31
C GLN A 334 7.05 10.74 -8.65
N LEU A 335 8.17 10.53 -7.96
CA LEU A 335 9.43 11.24 -8.19
C LEU A 335 10.23 10.62 -9.35
N ASP A 336 10.47 9.30 -9.28
CA ASP A 336 11.14 8.52 -10.31
C ASP A 336 10.65 7.08 -10.24
N ARG A 337 9.70 6.75 -11.14
CA ARG A 337 9.03 5.45 -11.17
C ARG A 337 10.01 4.29 -11.30
N GLU A 338 10.97 4.39 -12.21
CA GLU A 338 11.86 3.28 -12.50
C GLU A 338 12.87 3.07 -11.38
N ALA A 339 13.48 4.16 -10.86
CA ALA A 339 14.39 4.08 -9.73
C ALA A 339 13.68 3.55 -8.47
N ALA A 340 12.43 3.97 -8.22
CA ALA A 340 11.64 3.53 -7.08
C ALA A 340 11.39 2.01 -7.12
N LEU A 341 10.92 1.49 -8.25
CA LEU A 341 10.67 0.07 -8.44
C LEU A 341 11.95 -0.78 -8.27
N LYS A 342 13.08 -0.26 -8.80
CA LYS A 342 14.40 -0.90 -8.65
C LYS A 342 14.95 -0.85 -7.22
N SER A 343 14.53 0.12 -6.42
CA SER A 343 14.97 0.30 -5.03
C SER A 343 14.21 -0.52 -3.99
N CYS A 344 13.25 -1.35 -4.40
CA CYS A 344 12.60 -2.28 -3.50
C CYS A 344 13.18 -3.70 -3.64
N SER A 345 13.25 -4.43 -2.53
CA SER A 345 13.26 -5.90 -2.53
C SER A 345 11.83 -6.42 -2.66
N TRP A 346 11.67 -7.58 -3.30
CA TRP A 346 10.35 -8.11 -3.65
C TRP A 346 10.17 -9.59 -3.28
N GLY A 347 8.99 -9.90 -2.74
CA GLY A 347 8.49 -11.24 -2.50
C GLY A 347 9.24 -12.04 -1.45
N MET A 348 9.01 -13.35 -1.47
CA MET A 348 9.51 -14.33 -0.49
C MET A 348 11.03 -14.35 -0.34
N PHE A 349 11.75 -14.04 -1.42
CA PHE A 349 13.21 -14.12 -1.45
C PHE A 349 13.88 -12.75 -1.41
N GLN A 350 13.09 -11.67 -1.30
CA GLN A 350 13.59 -10.30 -1.20
C GLN A 350 14.59 -9.91 -2.29
N VAL A 351 14.39 -10.40 -3.53
CA VAL A 351 15.26 -10.03 -4.66
C VAL A 351 15.07 -8.55 -4.99
N MET A 352 16.17 -7.81 -5.05
CA MET A 352 16.14 -6.38 -5.37
C MET A 352 15.68 -6.12 -6.80
N GLY A 353 14.82 -5.12 -6.98
CA GLY A 353 14.23 -4.79 -8.29
C GLY A 353 15.27 -4.38 -9.34
N PHE A 354 16.43 -3.83 -8.95
CA PHE A 354 17.52 -3.57 -9.90
C PHE A 354 18.13 -4.83 -10.52
N ASN A 355 17.89 -6.01 -9.95
CA ASN A 355 18.35 -7.32 -10.46
C ASN A 355 17.38 -7.94 -11.48
N TYR A 356 16.35 -7.22 -11.94
CA TYR A 356 15.34 -7.74 -12.88
C TYR A 356 15.96 -8.42 -14.12
N ALA A 357 17.04 -7.85 -14.67
CA ALA A 357 17.73 -8.39 -15.84
C ALA A 357 18.43 -9.72 -15.54
N ALA A 358 19.08 -9.84 -14.38
CA ALA A 358 19.68 -11.09 -13.90
C ALA A 358 18.62 -12.16 -13.60
N CYS A 359 17.39 -11.75 -13.30
CA CYS A 359 16.24 -12.65 -13.18
C CYS A 359 15.61 -13.04 -14.53
N GLY A 360 16.15 -12.57 -15.66
CA GLY A 360 15.67 -12.89 -17.01
C GLY A 360 14.59 -11.95 -17.57
N TYR A 361 14.30 -10.83 -16.91
CA TYR A 361 13.28 -9.89 -17.36
C TYR A 361 13.85 -8.71 -18.14
N LYS A 362 13.12 -8.24 -19.14
CA LYS A 362 13.53 -7.07 -19.97
C LYS A 362 13.35 -5.74 -19.26
N THR A 363 12.40 -5.64 -18.34
CA THR A 363 12.11 -4.42 -17.58
C THR A 363 11.80 -4.74 -16.12
N VAL A 364 12.04 -3.78 -15.22
CA VAL A 364 11.68 -3.92 -13.80
C VAL A 364 10.18 -4.09 -13.60
N SER A 365 9.37 -3.48 -14.48
CA SER A 365 7.91 -3.62 -14.48
C SER A 365 7.49 -5.07 -14.74
N ALA A 366 8.05 -5.73 -15.76
CA ALA A 366 7.74 -7.12 -16.07
C ALA A 366 8.17 -8.08 -14.94
N PHE A 367 9.33 -7.81 -14.31
CA PHE A 367 9.76 -8.54 -13.13
C PHE A 367 8.74 -8.42 -11.98
N ILE A 368 8.29 -7.20 -11.67
CA ILE A 368 7.34 -6.98 -10.57
C ILE A 368 5.97 -7.59 -10.86
N GLU A 369 5.47 -7.54 -12.11
CA GLU A 369 4.25 -8.26 -12.47
C GLU A 369 4.34 -9.75 -12.18
N ALA A 370 5.45 -10.38 -12.56
CA ALA A 370 5.67 -11.80 -12.32
C ALA A 370 5.74 -12.10 -10.83
N ILE A 371 6.54 -11.34 -10.06
CA ILE A 371 6.61 -11.48 -8.60
C ILE A 371 5.25 -11.27 -7.92
N ALA A 372 4.42 -10.36 -8.45
CA ALA A 372 3.08 -10.10 -7.95
C ALA A 372 2.05 -11.18 -8.34
N ALA A 373 2.35 -12.03 -9.31
CA ALA A 373 1.43 -13.05 -9.77
C ALA A 373 1.30 -14.22 -8.79
N SER A 374 2.41 -14.79 -8.31
CA SER A 374 2.40 -15.95 -7.41
C SER A 374 3.74 -16.22 -6.73
N GLU A 375 3.74 -17.08 -5.71
CA GLU A 375 4.97 -17.52 -5.06
C GLU A 375 5.81 -18.42 -5.98
N VAL A 376 5.15 -19.09 -6.93
CA VAL A 376 5.81 -19.87 -7.98
C VAL A 376 6.68 -18.97 -8.86
N GLU A 377 6.16 -17.82 -9.30
CA GLU A 377 6.94 -16.86 -10.09
C GLU A 377 8.06 -16.20 -9.27
N GLN A 378 7.85 -15.99 -7.97
CA GLN A 378 8.92 -15.56 -7.06
C GLN A 378 10.07 -16.56 -6.99
N LEU A 379 9.77 -17.85 -6.90
CA LEU A 379 10.80 -18.90 -6.88
C LEU A 379 11.49 -19.06 -8.24
N LYS A 380 10.77 -18.94 -9.35
CA LYS A 380 11.37 -18.93 -10.70
C LYS A 380 12.32 -17.74 -10.90
N ALA A 381 11.97 -16.57 -10.41
CA ALA A 381 12.83 -15.40 -10.47
C ALA A 381 14.12 -15.60 -9.64
N LEU A 382 14.01 -16.15 -8.43
CA LEU A 382 15.20 -16.53 -7.63
C LEU A 382 16.08 -17.54 -8.37
N ARG A 383 15.48 -18.58 -8.94
CA ARG A 383 16.21 -19.59 -9.73
C ARG A 383 17.01 -18.94 -10.85
N ALA A 384 16.37 -18.08 -11.65
CA ALA A 384 17.04 -17.38 -12.74
C ALA A 384 18.19 -16.49 -12.22
N PHE A 385 17.97 -15.78 -11.11
CA PHE A 385 18.97 -14.96 -10.47
C PHE A 385 20.21 -15.77 -10.03
N ILE A 386 20.01 -16.91 -9.37
CA ILE A 386 21.11 -17.79 -8.93
C ILE A 386 21.83 -18.40 -10.13
N LEU A 387 21.11 -18.86 -11.17
CA LEU A 387 21.73 -19.42 -12.37
C LEU A 387 22.58 -18.38 -13.13
N GLY A 388 22.18 -17.11 -13.08
CA GLY A 388 22.91 -16.01 -13.72
C GLY A 388 24.22 -15.64 -13.01
N ASP A 389 24.45 -16.10 -11.78
CA ASP A 389 25.64 -15.79 -10.99
C ASP A 389 26.40 -17.07 -10.58
N LYS A 390 27.58 -17.27 -11.17
CA LYS A 390 28.44 -18.43 -10.90
C LYS A 390 28.85 -18.56 -9.43
N HIS A 391 28.96 -17.46 -8.69
CA HIS A 391 29.33 -17.46 -7.29
C HIS A 391 28.16 -17.91 -6.42
N LEU A 392 26.96 -17.37 -6.65
CA LEU A 392 25.74 -17.82 -5.98
C LEU A 392 25.47 -19.30 -6.27
N LEU A 393 25.57 -19.70 -7.54
CA LEU A 393 25.33 -21.08 -7.95
C LEU A 393 26.32 -22.05 -7.31
N LYS A 394 27.62 -21.72 -7.29
CA LYS A 394 28.62 -22.54 -6.61
C LYS A 394 28.31 -22.62 -5.11
N ALA A 395 28.06 -21.48 -4.47
CA ALA A 395 27.87 -21.40 -3.04
C ALA A 395 26.64 -22.19 -2.55
N ILE A 396 25.51 -22.12 -3.26
CA ILE A 396 24.31 -22.88 -2.86
C ILE A 396 24.49 -24.39 -3.05
N ARG A 397 25.24 -24.81 -4.08
CA ARG A 397 25.57 -26.23 -4.32
C ARG A 397 26.48 -26.80 -3.24
N THR A 398 27.47 -26.03 -2.82
CA THR A 398 28.43 -26.44 -1.78
C THR A 398 27.96 -26.11 -0.36
N LYS A 399 26.78 -25.50 -0.21
CA LYS A 399 26.26 -24.97 1.06
C LYS A 399 27.26 -24.03 1.77
N ASP A 400 28.00 -23.25 0.98
CA ASP A 400 28.87 -22.20 1.49
C ASP A 400 28.03 -20.95 1.78
N TRP A 401 27.41 -20.95 2.96
CA TRP A 401 26.47 -19.91 3.38
C TRP A 401 27.10 -18.52 3.47
N LEU A 402 28.41 -18.44 3.78
CA LEU A 402 29.13 -17.18 3.84
C LEU A 402 29.31 -16.59 2.46
N SER A 403 29.84 -17.39 1.51
CA SER A 403 29.98 -16.94 0.12
C SER A 403 28.61 -16.59 -0.49
N PHE A 404 27.57 -17.37 -0.18
CA PHE A 404 26.21 -17.07 -0.63
C PHE A 404 25.72 -15.74 -0.06
N ALA A 405 25.84 -15.52 1.26
CA ALA A 405 25.40 -14.29 1.90
C ALA A 405 26.15 -13.05 1.38
N LEU A 406 27.46 -13.16 1.13
CA LEU A 406 28.27 -12.06 0.61
C LEU A 406 27.87 -11.69 -0.82
N ALA A 407 27.57 -12.67 -1.67
CA ALA A 407 27.13 -12.43 -3.04
C ALA A 407 25.66 -11.93 -3.10
N TYR A 408 24.79 -12.46 -2.23
CA TYR A 408 23.35 -12.16 -2.26
C TYR A 408 23.00 -10.86 -1.51
N ASN A 409 23.49 -10.71 -0.28
CA ASN A 409 23.19 -9.59 0.62
C ASN A 409 24.30 -8.50 0.63
N GLY A 410 25.42 -8.76 -0.05
CA GLY A 410 26.54 -7.85 -0.18
C GLY A 410 27.59 -7.96 0.94
N PRO A 411 28.73 -7.26 0.80
CA PRO A 411 29.89 -7.41 1.68
C PRO A 411 29.66 -6.93 3.12
N LYS A 412 28.61 -6.14 3.35
CA LYS A 412 28.23 -5.63 4.68
C LYS A 412 27.18 -6.50 5.38
N GLN A 413 26.86 -7.68 4.83
CA GLN A 413 25.93 -8.61 5.45
C GLN A 413 26.39 -8.96 6.88
N LYS A 414 25.44 -9.06 7.81
CA LYS A 414 25.72 -9.43 9.21
C LYS A 414 24.86 -10.63 9.63
N GLY A 415 25.49 -11.80 9.69
CA GLY A 415 24.91 -13.02 10.24
C GLY A 415 23.84 -13.69 9.37
N TYR A 416 23.69 -13.29 8.11
CA TYR A 416 22.78 -13.98 7.18
C TYR A 416 23.27 -15.40 6.89
N ASP A 417 24.58 -15.59 6.78
CA ASP A 417 25.25 -16.87 6.64
C ASP A 417 24.84 -17.86 7.75
N LYS A 418 25.03 -17.47 9.01
CA LYS A 418 24.67 -18.30 10.18
C LYS A 418 23.18 -18.57 10.28
N LYS A 419 22.33 -17.60 9.88
CA LYS A 419 20.89 -17.77 9.86
C LYS A 419 20.48 -18.80 8.81
N MET A 420 21.01 -18.72 7.59
CA MET A 420 20.71 -19.68 6.52
C MET A 420 21.17 -21.08 6.90
N GLU A 421 22.37 -21.21 7.47
CA GLU A 421 22.88 -22.49 7.97
C GLU A 421 21.96 -23.10 9.04
N LYS A 422 21.55 -22.27 10.02
CA LYS A 422 20.64 -22.70 11.08
C LYS A 422 19.30 -23.17 10.52
N GLU A 423 18.66 -22.38 9.64
CA GLU A 423 17.37 -22.74 9.05
C GLU A 423 17.47 -24.00 8.17
N TYR A 424 18.56 -24.15 7.40
CA TYR A 424 18.82 -25.38 6.66
C TYR A 424 18.86 -26.61 7.58
N HIS A 425 19.60 -26.55 8.69
CA HIS A 425 19.66 -27.65 9.65
C HIS A 425 18.32 -27.94 10.33
N LEU A 426 17.49 -26.94 10.60
CA LEU A 426 16.14 -27.13 11.14
C LEU A 426 15.24 -27.85 10.14
N LEU A 427 15.31 -27.48 8.86
CA LEU A 427 14.56 -28.11 7.78
C LEU A 427 14.99 -29.57 7.58
N CYS A 428 16.29 -29.86 7.67
CA CYS A 428 16.79 -31.24 7.57
C CYS A 428 16.38 -32.14 8.75
N LYS A 429 16.05 -31.58 9.92
CA LYS A 429 15.56 -32.34 11.08
C LYS A 429 14.04 -32.55 11.07
N SER A 430 13.33 -31.80 10.24
CA SER A 430 11.86 -31.77 10.18
C SER A 430 11.31 -32.65 9.06
N ASN A 431 12.19 -33.14 8.18
CA ASN A 431 11.96 -34.24 7.25
C ASN A 431 12.40 -35.55 7.89
#